data_AF-A0A2N3ASX2-F1
#
_entry.id   AF-A0A2N3ASX2-F1
#
_cell.length_a   1.000
_cell.length_b   1.000
_cell.length_c   1.000
_cell.angle_alpha   90.00
_cell.angle_beta   90.00
_cell.angle_gamma   90.00
#
_symmetry.space_group_name_H-M   'P 1'
#
loop_
_entity.id
_entity.type
_entity.pdbx_description
1 polymer ?
#
loop_
_entity_poly.entity_id
_entity_poly.type
_entity_poly.pdbx_seq_one_letter_code
_entity_poly.pdbx_strand_id
1 'polypeptide(L)'
;SQLFVFRRESTPSPEPQRRLERARWALEQGRYQNAIDEVKGMPGADKAETWIADAERFRKAMEALEVIETAAVLDQRGLRDGAGNPVRQLNSPLVMP
;
A
#
# COMPACT_ATOMS: atom_id res chain seq x y z
N SER A 1 -23.21 20.59 32.38
CA SER A 1 -21.74 20.60 32.48
C SER A 1 -21.16 19.66 31.44
N GLN A 2 -20.37 20.15 30.48
CA GLN A 2 -19.71 19.31 29.47
C GLN A 2 -18.27 19.04 29.92
N LEU A 3 -17.93 17.76 30.06
CA LEU A 3 -16.61 17.30 30.47
C LEU A 3 -15.76 17.07 29.23
N PHE A 4 -14.77 17.92 29.00
CA PHE A 4 -13.79 17.73 27.93
C PHE A 4 -12.65 16.85 28.45
N VAL A 5 -12.46 15.68 27.84
CA VAL A 5 -11.37 14.76 28.19
C VAL A 5 -10.26 14.92 27.15
N PHE A 6 -9.15 15.54 27.54
CA PHE A 6 -7.92 15.52 26.76
C PHE A 6 -7.22 14.17 26.95
N ARG A 7 -7.01 13.39 25.89
CA ARG A 7 -6.18 12.19 25.91
C ARG A 7 -4.93 12.37 25.07
N ARG A 8 -3.82 11.85 25.61
CA ARG A 8 -2.53 11.74 24.93
C ARG A 8 -2.65 10.80 23.73
N GLU A 9 -2.04 11.21 22.64
CA GLU A 9 -2.07 10.62 21.29
C GLU A 9 -1.68 9.13 21.21
N SER A 10 -1.06 8.58 22.27
CA SER A 10 -0.55 7.21 22.34
C SER A 10 -1.55 6.15 22.83
N THR A 11 -2.85 6.46 22.95
CA THR A 11 -3.85 5.48 23.40
C THR A 11 -4.50 4.78 22.19
N PRO A 12 -4.29 3.47 21.98
CA PRO A 12 -4.97 2.74 20.91
C PRO A 12 -6.49 2.89 21.05
N SER A 13 -7.19 3.14 19.95
CA SER A 13 -8.64 3.31 19.95
C SER A 13 -9.31 2.11 20.65
N PRO A 14 -10.17 2.32 21.67
CA PRO A 14 -10.70 1.26 22.53
C PRO A 14 -11.72 0.34 21.83
N GLU A 15 -12.03 0.57 20.57
CA GLU A 15 -12.99 -0.20 19.79
C GLU A 15 -12.24 -1.05 18.76
N PRO A 16 -12.11 -2.37 18.97
CA PRO A 16 -11.66 -3.32 17.94
C PRO A 16 -12.40 -3.12 16.60
N GLN A 17 -13.68 -2.74 16.66
CA GLN A 17 -14.50 -2.39 15.50
C GLN A 17 -13.87 -1.29 14.63
N ARG A 18 -13.31 -0.25 15.28
CA ARG A 18 -12.63 0.85 14.59
C ARG A 18 -11.31 0.43 13.98
N ARG A 19 -10.66 -0.63 14.47
CA ARG A 19 -9.44 -1.16 13.81
C ARG A 19 -9.79 -1.74 12.45
N LEU A 20 -10.92 -2.43 12.33
CA LEU A 20 -11.32 -3.05 11.07
C LEU A 20 -11.69 -2.01 10.02
N GLU A 21 -12.39 -0.96 10.43
CA GLU A 21 -12.67 0.20 9.57
C GLU A 21 -11.37 0.87 9.10
N ARG A 22 -10.40 1.09 10.00
CA ARG A 22 -9.09 1.64 9.63
C ARG A 22 -8.31 0.72 8.69
N ALA A 23 -8.35 -0.59 8.90
CA ALA A 23 -7.73 -1.55 8.00
C ALA A 23 -8.36 -1.47 6.59
N ARG A 24 -9.69 -1.40 6.49
CA ARG A 24 -10.41 -1.23 5.21
C ARG A 24 -10.03 0.07 4.51
N TRP A 25 -10.09 1.19 5.21
CA TRP A 25 -9.66 2.47 4.66
C TRP A 25 -8.19 2.48 4.27
N ALA A 26 -7.31 1.78 5.01
CA ALA A 26 -5.91 1.67 4.61
C ALA A 26 -5.77 0.90 3.29
N LEU A 27 -6.51 -0.19 3.09
CA LEU A 27 -6.51 -0.95 1.82
C LEU A 27 -7.03 -0.11 0.65
N GLU A 28 -8.13 0.63 0.83
CA GLU A 28 -8.69 1.53 -0.20
C GLU A 28 -7.70 2.61 -0.66
N GLN A 29 -6.80 3.01 0.23
CA GLN A 29 -5.76 4.02 -0.03
C GLN A 29 -4.42 3.40 -0.45
N GLY A 30 -4.36 2.08 -0.69
CA GLY A 30 -3.12 1.37 -1.05
C GLY A 30 -2.09 1.27 0.08
N ARG A 31 -2.46 1.61 1.33
CA ARG A 31 -1.58 1.56 2.50
C ARG A 31 -1.56 0.17 3.11
N TYR A 32 -1.05 -0.80 2.36
CA TYR A 32 -1.10 -2.23 2.70
C TYR A 32 -0.44 -2.55 4.05
N GLN A 33 0.72 -1.95 4.35
CA GLN A 33 1.41 -2.18 5.63
C GLN A 33 0.53 -1.75 6.82
N ASN A 34 -0.06 -0.56 6.75
CA ASN A 34 -0.95 -0.05 7.80
C ASN A 34 -2.17 -0.96 8.00
N ALA A 35 -2.74 -1.49 6.91
CA ALA A 35 -3.86 -2.42 7.00
C ALA A 35 -3.49 -3.72 7.71
N ILE A 36 -2.31 -4.26 7.39
CA ILE A 36 -1.77 -5.48 8.02
C ILE A 36 -1.55 -5.24 9.52
N ASP A 37 -0.95 -4.11 9.89
CA ASP A 37 -0.65 -3.80 11.28
C ASP A 37 -1.92 -3.59 12.12
N GLU A 38 -2.98 -3.02 11.53
CA GLU A 38 -4.28 -2.90 12.20
C GLU A 38 -4.91 -4.26 12.49
N VAL A 39 -4.84 -5.21 11.54
CA VAL A 39 -5.38 -6.57 11.71
C VAL A 39 -4.54 -7.39 12.70
N LYS A 40 -3.21 -7.29 12.64
CA LYS A 40 -2.32 -7.89 13.65
C LYS A 40 -2.62 -7.39 15.07
N GLY A 41 -3.06 -6.14 15.19
CA GLY A 41 -3.44 -5.52 16.47
C GLY A 41 -4.85 -5.85 16.97
N MET A 42 -5.65 -6.67 16.27
CA MET A 42 -7.00 -7.05 16.69
C MET A 42 -7.00 -8.24 17.66
N PRO A 43 -7.99 -8.31 18.58
CA PRO A 43 -8.29 -9.55 19.28
C PRO A 43 -8.66 -10.65 18.26
N GLY A 44 -8.06 -11.83 18.39
CA GLY A 44 -8.31 -12.93 17.46
C GLY A 44 -7.52 -12.87 16.15
N ALA A 45 -6.41 -12.11 16.11
CA ALA A 45 -5.53 -12.03 14.94
C ALA A 45 -4.93 -13.38 14.51
N ASP A 46 -4.84 -14.35 15.42
CA ASP A 46 -4.49 -15.75 15.17
C ASP A 46 -5.40 -16.39 14.11
N LYS A 47 -6.69 -16.04 14.12
CA LYS A 47 -7.65 -16.53 13.11
C LYS A 47 -7.44 -15.92 11.72
N ALA A 48 -6.67 -14.84 11.64
CA ALA A 48 -6.39 -14.12 10.40
C ALA A 48 -4.98 -14.40 9.84
N GLU A 49 -4.24 -15.36 10.38
CA GLU A 49 -2.86 -15.65 9.97
C GLU A 49 -2.70 -15.85 8.46
N THR A 50 -3.59 -16.64 7.84
CA THR A 50 -3.57 -16.84 6.37
C THR A 50 -3.76 -15.53 5.62
N TRP A 51 -4.73 -14.71 6.03
CA TRP A 51 -4.97 -13.41 5.41
C TRP A 51 -3.78 -12.47 5.58
N ILE A 52 -3.16 -12.46 6.77
CA ILE A 52 -1.96 -11.64 7.05
C ILE A 52 -0.81 -12.07 6.13
N ALA A 53 -0.59 -13.38 5.97
CA ALA A 53 0.44 -13.91 5.08
C ALA A 53 0.19 -13.54 3.61
N ASP A 54 -1.06 -13.61 3.17
CA ASP A 54 -1.47 -13.23 1.81
C ASP A 54 -1.27 -11.72 1.58
N ALA A 55 -1.67 -10.90 2.54
CA ALA A 55 -1.51 -9.45 2.48
C ALA A 55 -0.03 -9.03 2.44
N GLU A 56 0.85 -9.68 3.22
CA GLU A 56 2.30 -9.45 3.16
C GLU A 56 2.90 -9.84 1.80
N ARG A 57 2.45 -10.97 1.22
CA ARG A 57 2.88 -11.37 -0.13
C ARG A 57 2.43 -10.38 -1.19
N PHE A 58 1.19 -9.92 -1.10
CA PHE A 58 0.63 -8.92 -2.01
C PHE A 58 1.36 -7.59 -1.91
N ARG A 59 1.61 -7.08 -0.68
CA ARG A 59 2.38 -5.85 -0.46
C ARG A 59 3.75 -5.91 -1.13
N LYS A 60 4.49 -7.01 -0.96
CA LYS A 60 5.79 -7.21 -1.61
C LYS A 60 5.71 -7.19 -3.13
N ALA A 61 4.65 -7.77 -3.70
CA ALA A 61 4.43 -7.73 -5.14
C ALA A 61 4.16 -6.29 -5.64
N MET A 62 3.36 -5.51 -4.90
CA MET A 62 3.10 -4.11 -5.23
C MET A 62 4.35 -3.23 -5.12
N GLU A 63 5.18 -3.43 -4.09
CA GLU A 63 6.48 -2.75 -3.95
C GLU A 63 7.42 -3.09 -5.12
N ALA A 64 7.49 -4.36 -5.51
CA ALA A 64 8.29 -4.77 -6.66
C ALA A 64 7.77 -4.14 -7.97
N LEU A 65 6.46 -4.03 -8.13
CA LEU A 65 5.85 -3.38 -9.28
C LEU A 65 6.20 -1.89 -9.33
N GLU A 66 6.09 -1.17 -8.21
CA GLU A 66 6.47 0.25 -8.12
C GLU A 66 7.94 0.48 -8.50
N VAL A 67 8.84 -0.42 -8.09
CA VAL A 67 10.26 -0.37 -8.49
C VAL A 67 10.41 -0.52 -10.01
N ILE A 68 9.69 -1.46 -10.62
CA ILE A 68 9.71 -1.68 -12.07
C ILE A 68 9.14 -0.47 -12.81
N GLU A 69 8.03 0.09 -12.35
CA GLU A 69 7.39 1.28 -12.92
C GLU A 69 8.32 2.49 -12.84
N THR A 70 8.94 2.71 -11.67
CA THR A 70 9.92 3.78 -11.47
C THR A 70 11.12 3.60 -12.42
N ALA A 71 11.64 2.38 -12.54
CA ALA A 71 12.74 2.08 -13.47
C ALA A 71 12.35 2.35 -14.94
N ALA A 72 11.13 1.98 -15.34
CA ALA A 72 10.62 2.22 -16.69
C ALA A 72 10.42 3.71 -17.00
N VAL A 73 9.96 4.50 -16.02
CA VAL A 73 9.83 5.96 -16.16
C VAL A 73 11.20 6.64 -16.27
N LEU A 74 12.23 6.13 -15.58
CA LEU A 74 13.58 6.69 -15.64
C LEU A 74 14.35 6.25 -16.90
N ASP A 75 14.13 5.03 -17.40
CA ASP A 75 14.80 4.49 -18.60
C ASP A 75 13.95 4.60 -19.88
N GLN A 76 13.50 5.83 -20.19
CA GLN A 76 12.67 6.09 -21.38
C GLN A 76 13.42 5.91 -22.73
N ARG A 77 14.76 5.84 -22.72
CA ARG A 77 15.56 5.84 -23.96
C ARG A 77 15.95 4.44 -24.42
N GLY A 78 15.59 3.40 -23.67
CA GLY A 78 16.12 2.05 -23.85
C GLY A 78 15.08 0.92 -23.77
N LEU A 79 13.78 1.21 -23.76
CA LEU A 79 12.74 0.18 -23.64
C LEU A 79 12.94 -0.93 -24.69
N ARG A 80 13.02 -2.17 -24.22
CA ARG A 80 13.12 -3.37 -25.04
C ARG A 80 11.91 -4.25 -24.79
N ASP A 81 11.45 -4.94 -25.83
CA ASP A 81 10.39 -5.93 -25.70
C ASP A 81 10.90 -7.22 -25.00
N GLY A 82 10.02 -8.19 -24.79
CA GLY A 82 10.41 -9.50 -24.22
C GLY A 82 11.40 -10.31 -25.06
N ALA A 83 11.69 -9.88 -26.29
CA ALA A 83 12.68 -10.46 -27.19
C ALA A 83 13.99 -9.63 -27.26
N GLY A 84 14.10 -8.55 -26.48
CA GLY A 84 15.28 -7.69 -26.42
C GLY A 84 15.37 -6.66 -27.54
N ASN A 85 14.36 -6.51 -28.40
CA ASN A 85 14.37 -5.53 -29.49
C ASN A 85 14.01 -4.14 -28.97
N PRO A 86 14.64 -3.07 -29.47
CA PRO A 86 14.29 -1.71 -29.07
C PRO A 86 12.86 -1.37 -29.48
N VAL A 87 12.03 -1.03 -28.49
CA VAL A 87 10.66 -0.55 -28.70
C VAL A 87 10.75 0.91 -29.14
N ARG A 88 10.37 1.18 -30.39
CA ARG A 88 10.22 2.55 -30.88
C ARG A 88 9.01 3.17 -30.18
N GLN A 89 9.23 3.88 -29.07
CA GLN A 89 8.21 4.77 -28.55
C GLN A 89 7.94 5.86 -29.59
N LEU A 90 6.71 5.90 -30.12
CA LEU A 90 6.21 7.11 -30.78
C LEU A 90 6.09 8.16 -29.68
N ASN A 91 7.06 9.08 -29.67
CA ASN A 91 7.16 10.29 -28.85
C ASN A 91 5.84 10.61 -28.12
N SER A 92 5.77 10.30 -26.82
CA SER A 92 4.66 10.75 -25.98
C SER A 92 4.75 12.28 -25.86
N PRO A 93 3.73 13.06 -26.27
CA PRO A 93 3.80 14.51 -26.25
C PRO A 93 3.56 15.01 -24.82
N LEU A 94 4.59 14.95 -23.98
CA LEU A 94 4.69 15.78 -22.78
C LEU A 94 5.95 16.64 -22.89
N VAL A 95 5.93 17.50 -23.91
CA VAL A 95 6.72 18.73 -23.93
C VAL A 95 5.70 19.86 -23.97
N MET A 96 5.65 20.68 -22.92
CA MET A 96 5.39 22.12 -23.00
C MET A 96 5.90 22.81 -21.72
N PRO A 97 6.33 24.08 -21.82
CA PRO A 97 7.40 24.71 -21.03
C PRO A 97 7.05 25.06 -19.58
#